data_AF-A0A117K8N9-F1
#
_entry.id   AF-A0A117K8N9-F1
#
_cell.length_a   1.000
_cell.length_b   1.000
_cell.length_c   1.000
_cell.angle_alpha   90.00
_cell.angle_beta   90.00
_cell.angle_gamma   90.00
#
_symmetry.space_group_name_H-M   'P 1'
#
loop_
_entity.id
_entity.type
_entity.pdbx_description
1 polymer ?
#
loop_
_entity_poly.entity_id
_entity_poly.type
_entity_poly.pdbx_seq_one_letter_code
_entity_poly.pdbx_strand_id
1 'polypeptide(L)'
;MKKNIFKYIFIKVIILGIIIPYIDYFVVIQMFFLLIPFAGISLCSFVLFIFNFIKYKKAVFNLTSTKIITLLPLFLLMQTISTFIVDKVQKFRSEQIIFSLENNKKSYPNELSTAYGIKYNRFKDSNNFNLEYERGFFVREVYDSQKKSWESYGWND
;
A
#
# COMPACT_ATOMS: atom_id res chain seq x y z
N MET A 1 24.81 -22.36 11.52
CA MET A 1 24.39 -20.96 11.77
C MET A 1 23.80 -20.20 10.56
N LYS A 2 24.35 -20.29 9.33
CA LYS A 2 23.87 -19.51 8.16
C LYS A 2 22.42 -19.77 7.72
N LYS A 3 21.85 -20.96 7.94
CA LYS A 3 20.48 -21.31 7.50
C LYS A 3 19.36 -20.52 8.20
N ASN A 4 19.55 -20.11 9.45
CA ASN A 4 18.52 -19.38 10.21
C ASN A 4 18.48 -17.89 9.85
N ILE A 5 19.64 -17.27 9.58
CA ILE A 5 19.73 -15.85 9.21
C ILE A 5 18.87 -15.53 7.98
N PHE A 6 18.87 -16.41 6.97
CA PHE A 6 18.07 -16.20 5.77
C PHE A 6 16.56 -16.19 6.07
N LYS A 7 16.09 -17.06 6.98
CA LYS A 7 14.70 -17.07 7.44
C LYS A 7 14.33 -15.77 8.15
N TYR A 8 15.21 -15.23 8.99
CA TYR A 8 14.98 -13.94 9.65
C TYR A 8 14.96 -12.76 8.68
N ILE A 9 15.88 -12.74 7.70
CA ILE A 9 15.91 -11.70 6.66
C ILE A 9 14.62 -11.75 5.82
N PHE A 10 14.20 -12.95 5.41
CA PHE A 10 12.97 -13.17 4.65
C PHE A 10 11.73 -12.63 5.39
N ILE A 11 11.60 -12.95 6.68
CA ILE A 11 10.49 -12.43 7.51
C ILE A 11 10.55 -10.91 7.64
N LYS A 12 11.74 -10.33 7.85
CA LYS A 12 11.90 -8.87 7.94
C LYS A 12 11.53 -8.15 6.65
N VAL A 13 11.91 -8.70 5.49
CA VAL A 13 11.54 -8.13 4.18
C VAL A 13 10.02 -8.13 3.99
N ILE A 14 9.33 -9.18 4.41
CA ILE A 14 7.86 -9.24 4.38
C ILE A 14 7.25 -8.17 5.30
N ILE A 15 7.72 -8.08 6.54
CA ILE A 15 7.20 -7.11 7.53
C ILE A 15 7.41 -5.67 7.05
N LEU A 16 8.61 -5.35 6.57
CA LEU A 16 8.90 -4.03 6.00
C LEU A 16 8.02 -3.75 4.77
N GLY A 17 7.82 -4.75 3.91
CA GLY A 17 6.90 -4.68 2.77
C GLY A 17 5.47 -4.28 3.14
N ILE A 18 5.01 -4.70 4.32
CA ILE A 18 3.64 -4.44 4.80
C ILE A 18 3.53 -3.07 5.47
N ILE A 19 4.55 -2.63 6.23
CA ILE A 19 4.48 -1.42 7.07
C ILE A 19 4.73 -0.13 6.28
N ILE A 20 5.54 -0.17 5.24
CA ILE A 20 5.95 1.01 4.46
C ILE A 20 4.79 1.85 3.87
N PRO A 21 3.67 1.30 3.36
CA PRO A 21 2.59 2.12 2.80
C PRO A 21 1.81 2.95 3.83
N TYR A 22 2.18 2.90 5.12
CA TYR A 22 1.56 3.68 6.20
C TYR A 22 2.34 4.97 6.56
N ILE A 23 3.38 5.36 5.79
CA ILE A 23 4.26 6.51 6.12
C ILE A 23 3.89 7.76 5.32
N ASP A 24 3.99 8.93 5.97
CA ASP A 24 3.56 10.25 5.53
C ASP A 24 4.18 10.79 4.22
N TYR A 25 3.51 11.78 3.61
CA TYR A 25 3.71 12.31 2.24
C TYR A 25 5.16 12.72 1.87
N PHE A 26 6.01 13.06 2.84
CA PHE A 26 7.42 13.43 2.60
C PHE A 26 8.30 12.24 2.16
N VAL A 27 7.90 11.01 2.51
CA VAL A 27 8.57 9.78 2.08
C VAL A 27 8.25 9.45 0.61
N VAL A 28 7.16 9.98 0.07
CA VAL A 28 6.67 9.73 -1.30
C VAL A 28 7.67 10.19 -2.37
N ILE A 29 8.27 11.37 -2.20
CA ILE A 29 9.29 11.89 -3.15
C ILE A 29 10.57 11.05 -3.11
N GLN A 30 11.02 10.65 -1.92
CA GLN A 30 12.20 9.79 -1.77
C GLN A 30 11.97 8.39 -2.35
N MET A 31 10.76 7.85 -2.20
CA MET A 31 10.40 6.54 -2.76
C MET A 31 10.26 6.57 -4.29
N PHE A 32 9.85 7.70 -4.89
CA PHE A 32 9.77 7.84 -6.35
C PHE A 32 11.15 7.78 -7.02
N PHE A 33 12.14 8.49 -6.46
CA PHE A 33 13.54 8.42 -6.94
C PHE A 33 14.17 7.04 -6.75
N LEU A 34 13.71 6.28 -5.75
CA LEU A 34 14.13 4.89 -5.53
C LEU A 34 13.40 3.90 -6.43
N LEU A 35 12.18 4.21 -6.90
CA LEU A 35 11.35 3.27 -7.67
C LEU A 35 12.02 2.85 -8.99
N ILE A 36 12.63 3.80 -9.72
CA ILE A 36 13.33 3.54 -10.98
C ILE A 36 14.53 2.59 -10.78
N PRO A 37 15.48 2.85 -9.86
CA PRO A 37 16.57 1.91 -9.60
C PRO A 37 16.06 0.58 -9.04
N PHE A 38 15.00 0.56 -8.22
CA PHE A 38 14.39 -0.70 -7.76
C PHE A 38 13.75 -1.50 -8.92
N ALA A 39 13.10 -0.83 -9.87
CA ALA A 39 12.55 -1.48 -11.06
C ALA A 39 13.66 -2.08 -11.93
N GLY A 40 14.77 -1.36 -12.13
CA GLY A 40 15.95 -1.88 -12.83
C GLY A 40 16.55 -3.10 -12.14
N ILE A 41 16.77 -3.03 -10.82
CA ILE A 41 17.27 -4.15 -10.02
C ILE A 41 16.30 -5.34 -10.08
N SER A 42 14.99 -5.09 -10.06
CA SER A 42 13.95 -6.12 -10.19
C SER A 42 13.99 -6.83 -11.53
N LEU A 43 14.11 -6.07 -12.61
CA LEU A 43 14.15 -6.60 -13.97
C LEU A 43 15.42 -7.44 -14.19
N CYS A 44 16.58 -6.94 -13.74
CA CYS A 44 17.82 -7.72 -13.74
C CYS A 44 17.71 -8.99 -12.88
N SER A 45 17.13 -8.88 -11.70
CA SER A 45 16.90 -10.02 -10.80
C SER A 45 16.02 -11.07 -11.47
N PHE A 46 14.93 -10.66 -12.12
CA PHE A 46 14.02 -11.56 -12.83
C PHE A 46 14.71 -12.27 -14.01
N VAL A 47 15.49 -11.55 -14.82
CA VAL A 47 16.26 -12.15 -15.92
C VAL A 47 17.27 -13.18 -15.39
N LEU A 48 17.98 -12.87 -14.29
CA LEU A 48 18.91 -13.80 -13.66
C LEU A 48 18.21 -15.02 -13.07
N PHE A 49 17.00 -14.85 -12.52
CA PHE A 49 16.18 -15.96 -12.05
C PHE A 49 15.81 -16.90 -13.19
N ILE A 50 15.31 -16.37 -14.31
CA ILE A 50 14.98 -17.17 -15.51
C ILE A 50 16.21 -17.90 -16.03
N PHE A 51 17.34 -17.21 -16.15
CA PHE A 51 18.60 -17.84 -16.59
C PHE A 51 19.02 -18.98 -15.67
N ASN A 52 18.98 -18.76 -14.35
CA ASN A 52 19.32 -19.78 -13.37
C ASN A 52 18.32 -20.96 -13.43
N PHE A 53 17.04 -20.69 -13.65
CA PHE A 53 16.00 -21.70 -13.78
C PHE A 53 16.24 -22.61 -15.00
N ILE A 54 16.57 -22.01 -16.15
CA ILE A 54 16.88 -22.75 -17.39
C ILE A 54 18.17 -23.57 -17.24
N LYS A 55 19.24 -22.97 -16.69
CA LYS A 55 20.56 -23.60 -16.59
C LYS A 55 20.63 -24.70 -15.53
N TYR A 56 20.07 -24.46 -14.34
CA TYR A 56 20.25 -25.33 -13.17
C TYR A 56 19.00 -26.18 -12.84
N LYS A 57 17.87 -25.97 -13.52
CA LYS A 57 16.63 -26.76 -13.40
C LYS A 57 16.26 -27.00 -11.92
N LYS A 58 16.22 -28.26 -11.47
CA LYS A 58 15.83 -28.64 -10.10
C LYS A 58 16.83 -28.18 -9.02
N ALA A 59 18.10 -27.96 -9.36
CA ALA A 59 19.11 -27.49 -8.41
C ALA A 59 19.03 -25.97 -8.17
N VAL A 60 18.21 -25.25 -8.93
CA VAL A 60 18.14 -23.78 -8.89
C VAL A 60 17.78 -23.25 -7.50
N PHE A 61 16.91 -23.95 -6.76
CA PHE A 61 16.46 -23.54 -5.42
C PHE A 61 17.51 -23.73 -4.32
N ASN A 62 18.57 -24.49 -4.58
CA ASN A 62 19.68 -24.67 -3.65
C ASN A 62 20.72 -23.55 -3.76
N LEU A 63 20.75 -22.84 -4.88
CA LEU A 63 21.70 -21.74 -5.12
C LEU A 63 21.37 -20.52 -4.26
N THR A 64 22.40 -19.98 -3.60
CA THR A 64 22.29 -18.76 -2.79
C THR A 64 21.89 -17.55 -3.64
N SER A 65 22.38 -17.48 -4.89
CA SER A 65 22.02 -16.42 -5.84
C SER A 65 20.52 -16.39 -6.11
N THR A 66 19.91 -17.54 -6.43
CA THR A 66 18.46 -17.66 -6.65
C THR A 66 17.66 -17.19 -5.44
N LYS A 67 18.09 -17.56 -4.22
CA LYS A 67 17.43 -17.15 -2.98
C LYS A 67 17.45 -15.64 -2.76
N ILE A 68 18.57 -14.99 -3.05
CA ILE A 68 18.69 -13.53 -2.90
C ILE A 68 17.85 -12.84 -3.99
N ILE A 69 17.93 -13.34 -5.22
CA ILE A 69 17.22 -12.81 -6.38
C ILE A 69 15.70 -12.87 -6.18
N THR A 70 15.16 -13.92 -5.52
CA THR A 70 13.72 -14.05 -5.28
C THR A 70 13.19 -13.16 -4.15
N LEU A 71 14.04 -12.59 -3.30
CA LEU A 71 13.59 -11.66 -2.26
C LEU A 71 13.00 -10.38 -2.86
N LEU A 72 13.52 -9.93 -4.00
CA LEU A 72 13.12 -8.64 -4.58
C LEU A 72 11.73 -8.71 -5.25
N PRO A 73 11.42 -9.70 -6.11
CA PRO A 73 10.05 -9.90 -6.60
C PRO A 73 9.06 -10.14 -5.48
N LEU A 74 9.47 -10.87 -4.42
CA LEU A 74 8.61 -11.09 -3.26
C LEU A 74 8.34 -9.79 -2.51
N PHE A 75 9.36 -8.95 -2.30
CA PHE A 75 9.20 -7.64 -1.67
C PHE A 75 8.21 -6.77 -2.46
N LEU A 76 8.34 -6.70 -3.78
CA LEU A 76 7.42 -5.94 -4.64
C LEU A 76 6.00 -6.51 -4.59
N LEU A 77 5.85 -7.84 -4.62
CA LEU A 77 4.55 -8.49 -4.49
C LEU A 77 3.90 -8.18 -3.14
N MET A 78 4.67 -8.17 -2.06
CA MET A 78 4.17 -7.77 -0.73
C MET A 78 3.75 -6.30 -0.68
N GLN A 79 4.44 -5.39 -1.38
CA GLN A 79 4.03 -3.98 -1.49
C GLN A 79 2.67 -3.84 -2.20
N THR A 80 2.48 -4.56 -3.32
CA THR A 80 1.20 -4.57 -4.05
C THR A 80 0.06 -5.13 -3.21
N ILE A 81 0.30 -6.26 -2.53
CA ILE A 81 -0.68 -6.86 -1.63
C ILE A 81 -1.00 -5.91 -0.48
N SER A 82 0.01 -5.26 0.12
CA SER A 82 -0.21 -4.32 1.21
C SER A 82 -1.07 -3.14 0.78
N THR A 83 -0.84 -2.58 -0.42
CA THR A 83 -1.69 -1.51 -0.98
C THR A 83 -3.16 -1.94 -1.10
N PHE A 84 -3.42 -3.17 -1.55
CA PHE A 84 -4.77 -3.71 -1.63
C PHE A 84 -5.41 -3.93 -0.26
N ILE A 85 -4.65 -4.44 0.72
CA ILE A 85 -5.14 -4.65 2.09
C ILE A 85 -5.45 -3.31 2.76
N VAL A 86 -4.56 -2.32 2.62
CA VAL A 86 -4.77 -0.95 3.12
C VAL A 86 -6.08 -0.39 2.59
N ASP A 87 -6.31 -0.47 1.28
CA ASP A 87 -7.57 -0.03 0.67
C ASP A 87 -8.79 -0.67 1.33
N LYS A 88 -8.82 -2.00 1.43
CA LYS A 88 -9.95 -2.72 2.03
C LYS A 88 -10.20 -2.34 3.48
N VAL A 89 -9.14 -2.23 4.28
CA VAL A 89 -9.24 -1.89 5.69
C VAL A 89 -9.70 -0.45 5.87
N GLN A 90 -9.13 0.50 5.13
CA GLN A 90 -9.49 1.92 5.23
C GLN A 90 -10.89 2.17 4.72
N LYS A 91 -11.29 1.53 3.62
CA LYS A 91 -12.67 1.60 3.11
C LYS A 91 -13.67 1.08 4.11
N PHE A 92 -13.42 -0.09 4.70
CA PHE A 92 -14.29 -0.66 5.72
C PHE A 92 -14.45 0.26 6.93
N ARG A 93 -13.34 0.83 7.44
CA ARG A 93 -13.39 1.80 8.55
C ARG A 93 -14.15 3.07 8.18
N SER A 94 -13.93 3.57 6.96
CA SER A 94 -14.64 4.75 6.45
C SER A 94 -16.14 4.48 6.33
N GLU A 95 -16.54 3.30 5.84
CA GLU A 95 -17.95 2.89 5.76
C GLU A 95 -18.61 2.82 7.14
N GLN A 96 -17.90 2.38 8.18
CA GLN A 96 -18.41 2.43 9.56
C GLN A 96 -18.64 3.87 10.04
N ILE A 97 -17.74 4.79 9.69
CA ILE A 97 -17.89 6.22 10.01
C ILE A 97 -19.09 6.80 9.26
N ILE A 98 -19.20 6.55 7.96
CA ILE A 98 -20.32 7.00 7.12
C ILE A 98 -21.64 6.51 7.70
N PHE A 99 -21.75 5.22 8.00
CA PHE A 99 -22.94 4.63 8.59
C PHE A 99 -23.33 5.31 9.93
N SER A 100 -22.33 5.58 10.77
CA SER A 100 -22.55 6.24 12.06
C SER A 100 -23.01 7.70 11.90
N LEU A 101 -22.48 8.41 10.90
CA LEU A 101 -22.88 9.78 10.59
C LEU A 101 -24.28 9.82 9.96
N GLU A 102 -24.55 8.99 8.96
CA GLU A 102 -25.83 8.96 8.24
C GLU A 102 -27.00 8.53 9.14
N ASN A 103 -26.76 7.66 10.13
CA ASN A 103 -27.79 7.28 11.09
C ASN A 103 -28.11 8.36 12.12
N ASN A 104 -27.18 9.28 12.41
CA ASN A 104 -27.37 10.30 13.43
C ASN A 104 -28.11 11.57 12.95
N LYS A 105 -28.43 11.69 11.64
CA LYS A 105 -29.37 12.59 10.89
C LYS A 105 -29.62 14.06 11.30
N LYS A 106 -29.11 14.56 12.43
CA LYS A 106 -29.43 15.89 12.95
C LYS A 106 -28.48 16.97 12.41
N SER A 107 -27.20 16.65 12.26
CA SER A 107 -26.18 17.47 11.59
C SER A 107 -24.84 16.74 11.65
N TYR A 108 -24.00 16.89 10.61
CA TYR A 108 -22.64 16.37 10.65
C TYR A 108 -21.73 17.30 11.48
N PRO A 109 -20.80 16.76 12.27
CA PRO A 109 -19.90 17.56 13.09
C PRO A 109 -18.93 18.37 12.21
N ASN A 110 -18.46 19.52 12.68
CA ASN A 110 -17.46 20.32 11.95
C ASN A 110 -16.10 19.62 11.90
N GLU A 111 -15.77 18.90 12.96
CA GLU A 111 -14.53 18.15 13.10
C GLU A 111 -14.87 16.75 13.60
N LEU A 112 -14.21 15.76 13.02
CA LEU A 112 -14.31 14.37 13.46
C LEU A 112 -12.90 13.84 13.61
N SER A 113 -12.56 13.39 14.82
CA SER A 113 -11.30 12.68 15.04
C SER A 113 -11.39 11.32 14.37
N THR A 114 -10.82 11.22 13.18
CA THR A 114 -10.69 9.99 12.42
C THR A 114 -9.40 9.27 12.80
N ALA A 115 -9.42 7.94 12.79
CA ALA A 115 -8.25 7.15 13.11
C ALA A 115 -7.43 6.82 11.85
N TYR A 116 -6.12 6.67 12.00
CA TYR A 116 -5.21 6.00 11.04
C TYR A 116 -5.29 6.50 9.58
N GLY A 117 -5.09 7.80 9.34
CA GLY A 117 -4.89 8.31 7.97
C GLY A 117 -6.14 8.49 7.12
N ILE A 118 -7.33 8.29 7.69
CA ILE A 118 -8.58 8.80 7.12
C ILE A 118 -8.69 10.27 7.52
N LYS A 119 -9.04 11.16 6.59
CA LYS A 119 -9.34 12.57 6.88
C LYS A 119 -10.83 12.82 6.61
N TYR A 120 -11.40 13.67 7.44
CA TYR A 120 -12.80 14.09 7.35
C TYR A 120 -12.85 15.58 7.07
N ASN A 121 -13.58 15.99 6.03
CA ASN A 121 -13.87 17.40 5.81
C ASN A 121 -15.37 17.61 5.63
N ARG A 122 -15.91 18.61 6.34
CA ARG A 122 -17.29 19.07 6.17
C ARG A 122 -17.33 20.25 5.21
N PHE A 123 -18.31 20.27 4.31
CA PHE A 123 -18.58 21.45 3.49
C PHE A 123 -19.27 22.53 4.35
N LYS A 124 -18.75 23.76 4.36
CA LYS A 124 -19.24 24.84 5.22
C LYS A 124 -20.70 25.22 4.95
N ASP A 125 -21.10 25.16 3.68
CA ASP A 125 -22.39 25.68 3.22
C ASP A 125 -23.44 24.59 2.99
N SER A 126 -23.10 23.32 3.25
CA SER A 126 -24.02 22.19 3.07
C SER A 126 -23.92 21.18 4.21
N ASN A 127 -25.00 20.45 4.48
CA ASN A 127 -24.94 19.31 5.39
C ASN A 127 -24.37 18.07 4.67
N ASN A 128 -23.20 18.25 4.04
CA ASN A 128 -22.46 17.23 3.32
C ASN A 128 -21.04 17.13 3.89
N PHE A 129 -20.41 15.98 3.71
CA PHE A 129 -19.04 15.73 4.11
C PHE A 129 -18.32 14.89 3.07
N ASN A 130 -17.00 14.92 3.12
CA ASN A 130 -16.16 13.95 2.47
C ASN A 130 -15.31 13.18 3.48
N LEU A 131 -14.96 11.96 3.10
CA LEU A 131 -13.90 11.19 3.76
C LEU A 131 -12.87 10.87 2.71
N GLU A 132 -11.60 11.13 3.02
CA GLU A 132 -10.49 10.80 2.14
C GLU A 132 -9.47 9.91 2.86
N TYR A 133 -8.89 8.96 2.14
CA TYR A 133 -7.73 8.22 2.61
C TYR A 133 -6.80 7.90 1.45
N GLU A 134 -5.52 7.70 1.76
CA GLU A 134 -4.51 7.33 0.76
C GLU A 134 -4.51 5.81 0.55
N ARG A 135 -4.65 5.40 -0.70
CA ARG A 135 -4.54 4.02 -1.18
C ARG A 135 -3.15 3.80 -1.76
N GLY A 136 -2.22 3.41 -0.90
CA GLY A 136 -0.82 3.24 -1.29
C GLY A 136 -0.17 4.60 -1.60
N PHE A 137 0.58 4.68 -2.71
CA PHE A 137 1.45 5.83 -2.99
C PHE A 137 0.86 6.90 -3.92
N PHE A 138 -0.13 6.57 -4.74
CA PHE A 138 -0.52 7.42 -5.89
C PHE A 138 -2.02 7.65 -6.05
N VAL A 139 -2.84 6.98 -5.25
CA VAL A 139 -4.29 7.02 -5.39
C VAL A 139 -4.86 7.47 -4.08
N ARG A 140 -5.63 8.55 -4.11
CA ARG A 140 -6.45 8.99 -3.01
C ARG A 140 -7.88 8.57 -3.29
N GLU A 141 -8.50 7.90 -2.33
CA GLU A 141 -9.91 7.52 -2.42
C GLU A 141 -10.72 8.55 -1.63
N VAL A 142 -11.70 9.18 -2.29
CA VAL A 142 -12.56 10.20 -1.69
C VAL A 142 -14.01 9.76 -1.78
N TYR A 143 -14.68 9.69 -0.64
CA TYR A 143 -16.11 9.51 -0.55
C TYR A 143 -16.80 10.87 -0.54
N ASP A 144 -17.79 11.06 -1.41
CA ASP A 144 -18.67 12.23 -1.42
C ASP A 144 -20.05 11.85 -0.87
N SER A 145 -20.45 12.43 0.27
CA SER A 145 -21.75 12.15 0.89
C SER A 145 -22.95 12.61 0.05
N GLN A 146 -22.77 13.57 -0.85
CA GLN A 146 -23.83 14.07 -1.73
C GLN A 146 -24.12 13.08 -2.85
N LYS A 147 -23.08 12.56 -3.49
CA LYS A 147 -23.19 11.54 -4.57
C LYS A 147 -23.33 10.12 -4.02
N LYS A 148 -22.98 9.90 -2.76
CA LYS A 148 -22.91 8.60 -2.08
C LYS A 148 -22.01 7.60 -2.81
N SER A 149 -20.93 8.09 -3.39
CA SER A 149 -19.99 7.30 -4.19
C SER A 149 -18.56 7.57 -3.75
N TRP A 150 -17.73 6.54 -3.95
CA TRP A 150 -16.28 6.66 -3.87
C TRP A 150 -15.74 7.05 -5.24
N GLU A 151 -14.86 8.04 -5.26
CA GLU A 151 -14.13 8.48 -6.44
C GLU A 151 -12.62 8.35 -6.15
N SER A 152 -11.90 7.79 -7.11
CA SER A 152 -10.45 7.58 -7.01
C SER A 152 -9.74 8.69 -7.76
N TYR A 153 -8.83 9.38 -7.08
CA TYR A 153 -8.03 10.49 -7.62
C TYR A 153 -6.57 10.09 -7.69
N GLY A 154 -5.97 10.21 -8.87
CA GLY A 154 -4.55 9.97 -9.09
C GLY A 154 -3.68 11.18 -8.73
N TRP A 155 -2.37 11.06 -8.98
CA TRP A 155 -1.39 12.14 -8.74
C TRP A 155 -1.61 13.40 -9.59
N ASN A 156 -2.38 13.30 -10.68
CA ASN A 156 -2.55 14.38 -11.66
C ASN A 156 -3.99 14.90 -11.77
N ASP A 157 -4.85 14.51 -10.81
CA ASP A 157 -6.25 14.94 -10.67
C ASP A 157 -6.39 15.96 -9.52
#